data_AF-A0A521WBC5-F1
#
_entry.id   AF-A0A521WBC5-F1
#
_cell.length_a   1.000
_cell.length_b   1.000
_cell.length_c   1.000
_cell.angle_alpha   90.00
_cell.angle_beta   90.00
_cell.angle_gamma   90.00
#
_symmetry.space_group_name_H-M   'P 1'
#
loop_
_entity.id
_entity.type
_entity.pdbx_description
1 polymer ?
#
loop_
_entity_poly.entity_id
_entity_poly.type
_entity_poly.pdbx_seq_one_letter_code
_entity_poly.pdbx_strand_id
1 'polypeptide(L)'
;GINFVDMAGAGMLLDEARRRRRLGGGLYFYRMKDEALRILQRAGYAAEIGEENIFPVKTRAVSAIYRKLDPDICRKCTARIFRECHVALPDGEPRGAA
;
A
#
# COMPACT_ATOMS: atom_id res chain seq x y z
N GLY A 1 -6.18 14.18 -1.36
CA GLY A 1 -4.93 13.80 -2.06
C GLY A 1 -3.82 14.65 -1.51
N ILE A 2 -2.60 14.12 -1.49
CA ILE A 2 -1.42 14.88 -1.04
C ILE A 2 -1.05 15.85 -2.16
N ASN A 3 -1.11 17.15 -1.86
CA ASN A 3 -0.88 18.18 -2.86
C ASN A 3 0.60 18.58 -2.96
N PHE A 4 1.30 18.57 -1.82
CA PHE A 4 2.67 19.02 -1.69
C PHE A 4 3.35 18.25 -0.55
N VAL A 5 4.66 18.04 -0.69
CA VAL A 5 5.55 17.44 0.31
C VAL A 5 6.86 18.18 0.20
N ASP A 6 7.39 18.72 1.30
CA ASP A 6 8.72 19.33 1.34
C ASP A 6 9.81 18.26 1.58
N MET A 7 11.08 18.65 1.63
CA MET A 7 12.17 17.69 1.84
C MET A 7 12.09 16.98 3.19
N ALA A 8 11.68 17.68 4.25
CA ALA A 8 11.52 17.09 5.58
C ALA A 8 10.37 16.07 5.60
N GLY A 9 9.22 16.43 5.02
CA GLY A 9 8.09 15.53 4.85
C GLY A 9 8.43 14.33 3.97
N ALA A 10 9.21 14.51 2.90
CA ALA A 10 9.66 13.43 2.04
C ALA A 10 10.48 12.39 2.83
N GLY A 11 11.41 12.86 3.68
CA GLY A 11 12.19 11.98 4.57
C GLY A 11 11.31 11.25 5.58
N MET A 12 10.33 11.95 6.19
CA MET A 12 9.38 11.34 7.11
C MET A 12 8.54 10.23 6.44
N LEU A 13 8.09 10.44 5.21
CA LEU A 13 7.36 9.43 4.45
C LEU A 13 8.23 8.20 4.14
N LEU A 14 9.51 8.42 3.83
CA LEU A 14 10.45 7.34 3.61
C LEU A 14 10.65 6.49 4.88
N ASP A 15 10.88 7.14 6.02
CA ASP A 15 11.05 6.44 7.29
C ASP A 15 9.78 5.70 7.71
N GLU A 16 8.61 6.26 7.44
CA GLU A 16 7.35 5.56 7.67
C GLU A 16 7.18 4.36 6.74
N ALA A 17 7.57 4.46 5.46
CA ALA A 17 7.55 3.32 4.55
C ALA A 17 8.44 2.18 5.03
N ARG A 18 9.67 2.50 5.49
CA ARG A 18 10.57 1.52 6.12
C ARG A 18 9.96 0.90 7.36
N ARG A 19 9.37 1.72 8.24
CA ARG A 19 8.75 1.26 9.49
C ARG A 19 7.58 0.31 9.20
N ARG A 20 6.69 0.67 8.26
CA ARG A 20 5.55 -0.19 7.88
C ARG A 20 6.00 -1.50 7.27
N ARG A 21 7.05 -1.49 6.45
CA ARG A 21 7.65 -2.71 5.88
C ARG A 21 8.20 -3.64 6.97
N ARG A 22 8.88 -3.09 7.98
CA ARG A 22 9.36 -3.87 9.14
C ARG A 22 8.22 -4.48 9.97
N LEU A 23 7.04 -3.88 9.96
CA LEU A 23 5.83 -4.41 10.61
C LEU A 23 5.05 -5.40 9.73
N GLY A 24 5.59 -5.81 8.58
CA GLY A 24 4.94 -6.74 7.65
C GLY A 24 3.90 -6.10 6.72
N GLY A 25 3.87 -4.76 6.64
CA GLY A 25 2.95 -4.02 5.77
C GLY A 25 3.67 -3.17 4.73
N GLY A 26 3.03 -2.07 4.31
CA GLY A 26 3.60 -1.11 3.38
C GLY A 26 2.93 0.26 3.50
N LEU A 27 3.58 1.28 2.96
CA LEU A 27 3.00 2.62 2.81
C LEU A 27 2.51 2.79 1.38
N TYR A 28 1.25 3.17 1.22
CA TYR A 28 0.58 3.30 -0.07
C TYR A 28 -0.06 4.67 -0.19
N PHE A 29 0.04 5.28 -1.37
CA PHE A 29 -0.55 6.56 -1.67
C PHE A 29 -1.64 6.42 -2.72
N TYR A 30 -2.77 7.09 -2.51
CA TYR A 30 -3.82 7.21 -3.51
C TYR A 30 -4.01 8.67 -3.87
N ARG A 31 -4.00 8.99 -5.17
CA ARG A 31 -4.19 10.36 -5.67
C ARG A 31 -3.16 11.34 -5.06
N MET A 32 -1.89 10.97 -5.12
CA MET A 32 -0.79 11.91 -4.92
C MET A 32 -0.66 12.80 -6.17
N LYS A 33 -0.51 14.12 -5.99
CA LYS A 33 -0.26 15.01 -7.12
C LYS A 33 1.17 14.86 -7.64
N ASP A 34 1.34 15.10 -8.93
CA ASP A 34 2.64 15.00 -9.60
C ASP A 34 3.73 15.86 -8.95
N GLU A 35 3.37 17.00 -8.37
CA GLU A 35 4.33 17.85 -7.68
C GLU A 35 4.94 17.18 -6.45
N ALA A 36 4.12 16.58 -5.59
CA ALA A 36 4.58 15.81 -4.46
C ALA A 36 5.37 14.56 -4.92
N LEU A 37 4.90 13.88 -5.96
CA LEU A 37 5.59 12.71 -6.52
C LEU A 37 6.98 13.07 -7.07
N ARG A 38 7.11 14.19 -7.80
CA ARG A 38 8.40 14.66 -8.33
C ARG A 38 9.42 14.90 -7.22
N ILE A 39 8.99 15.38 -6.06
CA ILE A 39 9.89 15.60 -4.91
C ILE A 39 10.40 14.26 -4.38
N LEU A 40 9.51 13.27 -4.21
CA LEU A 40 9.90 11.91 -3.81
C LEU A 40 10.82 11.25 -4.84
N GLN A 41 10.57 11.44 -6.14
CA GLN A 41 11.39 10.88 -7.21
C GLN A 41 12.78 11.52 -7.26
N ARG A 42 12.88 12.85 -7.16
CA ARG A 42 14.16 13.57 -7.14
C ARG A 42 15.03 13.17 -5.95
N ALA A 43 14.42 12.88 -4.81
CA ALA A 43 15.11 12.39 -3.63
C ALA A 43 15.47 10.88 -3.71
N GLY A 44 15.00 10.15 -4.72
CA GLY A 44 15.15 8.69 -4.84
C GLY A 44 14.21 7.88 -3.94
N TYR A 45 13.32 8.56 -3.20
CA TYR A 45 12.45 7.94 -2.20
C TYR A 45 11.28 7.19 -2.83
N ALA A 46 10.81 7.60 -4.01
CA ALA A 46 9.73 6.90 -4.72
C ALA A 46 10.08 5.43 -4.98
N ALA A 47 11.32 5.16 -5.42
CA ALA A 47 11.81 3.79 -5.63
C ALA A 47 11.89 3.00 -4.32
N GLU A 48 12.33 3.63 -3.23
CA GLU A 48 12.45 2.94 -1.93
C GLU A 48 11.10 2.68 -1.26
N ILE A 49 10.13 3.58 -1.45
CA ILE A 49 8.72 3.40 -1.05
C ILE A 49 8.06 2.31 -1.90
N GLY A 50 8.46 2.18 -3.17
CA GLY A 50 7.87 1.32 -4.18
C GLY A 50 6.91 2.13 -5.04
N GLU A 51 7.28 2.39 -6.29
CA GLU A 51 6.48 3.20 -7.21
C GLU A 51 5.10 2.57 -7.47
N GLU A 52 5.02 1.24 -7.42
CA GLU A 52 3.77 0.50 -7.55
C GLU A 52 2.81 0.71 -6.37
N ASN A 53 3.28 1.33 -5.27
CA ASN A 53 2.46 1.69 -4.12
C ASN A 53 1.83 3.09 -4.26
N ILE A 54 2.09 3.80 -5.36
CA ILE A 54 1.55 5.12 -5.66
C ILE A 54 0.45 4.97 -6.72
N PHE A 55 -0.79 4.89 -6.25
CA PHE A 55 -1.95 4.64 -7.08
C PHE A 55 -2.55 5.93 -7.67
N PRO A 56 -2.77 5.97 -9.00
CA PRO A 56 -3.51 7.04 -9.63
C PRO A 56 -5.01 6.97 -9.27
N VAL A 57 -5.75 8.01 -9.65
CA VAL A 57 -7.21 7.99 -9.53
C VAL A 57 -7.82 6.86 -10.34
N LYS A 58 -8.97 6.36 -9.86
CA LYS A 58 -9.75 5.26 -10.46
C LYS A 58 -9.09 3.87 -10.37
N THR A 59 -7.96 3.74 -9.68
CA THR A 59 -7.41 2.41 -9.33
C THR A 59 -8.16 1.80 -8.15
N ARG A 60 -8.41 0.48 -8.20
CA ARG A 60 -8.89 -0.30 -7.04
C ARG A 60 -7.73 -0.59 -6.09
N ALA A 61 -7.24 0.46 -5.41
CA ALA A 61 -6.05 0.37 -4.55
C ALA A 61 -6.17 -0.71 -3.48
N VAL A 62 -7.32 -0.82 -2.81
CA VAL A 62 -7.55 -1.86 -1.79
C VAL A 62 -7.42 -3.26 -2.38
N SER A 63 -7.99 -3.52 -3.56
CA SER A 63 -7.89 -4.83 -4.21
C SER A 63 -6.45 -5.17 -4.61
N ALA A 64 -5.66 -4.18 -5.01
CA ALA A 64 -4.23 -4.36 -5.31
C ALA A 64 -3.41 -4.62 -4.04
N ILE A 65 -3.66 -3.87 -2.97
CA ILE A 65 -3.00 -4.04 -1.67
C ILE A 65 -3.38 -5.38 -1.04
N TYR A 66 -4.63 -5.81 -1.17
CA TYR A 66 -5.14 -7.05 -0.59
C TYR A 66 -4.32 -8.26 -1.01
N ARG A 67 -3.91 -8.32 -2.28
CA ARG A 67 -3.05 -9.40 -2.83
C ARG A 67 -1.63 -9.42 -2.26
N LYS A 68 -1.19 -8.33 -1.63
CA LYS A 68 0.12 -8.23 -0.96
C LYS A 68 0.06 -8.65 0.51
N LEU A 69 -1.13 -8.88 1.07
CA LEU A 69 -1.27 -9.31 2.46
C LEU A 69 -0.84 -10.77 2.62
N ASP A 70 -0.38 -11.10 3.82
CA ASP A 70 -0.01 -12.46 4.19
C ASP A 70 -1.24 -13.40 4.19
N PRO A 71 -1.27 -14.42 3.32
CA PRO A 71 -2.39 -15.36 3.25
C PRO A 71 -2.60 -16.17 4.53
N ASP A 72 -1.56 -16.52 5.27
CA ASP A 72 -1.64 -17.33 6.48
C ASP A 72 -2.26 -16.54 7.63
N ILE A 73 -1.91 -15.25 7.75
CA ILE A 73 -2.59 -14.34 8.67
C ILE A 73 -4.05 -14.18 8.26
N CYS A 74 -4.32 -13.90 6.98
CA CYS A 74 -5.67 -13.70 6.47
C CYS A 74 -6.55 -14.95 6.61
N ARG A 75 -5.98 -16.17 6.53
CA ARG A 75 -6.69 -17.44 6.71
C ARG A 75 -7.33 -17.54 8.10
N LYS A 76 -6.58 -17.16 9.14
CA LYS A 76 -7.00 -17.22 10.55
C LYS A 76 -7.67 -15.93 11.05
N CYS A 77 -7.63 -14.85 10.26
CA CYS A 77 -8.19 -13.55 10.63
C CYS A 77 -9.72 -13.59 10.79
N THR A 78 -10.20 -13.13 11.95
CA THR A 78 -11.63 -13.01 12.27
C THR A 78 -12.21 -11.63 11.94
N ALA A 79 -11.37 -10.60 11.82
CA ALA A 79 -11.81 -9.22 11.60
C ALA A 79 -12.43 -8.99 10.21
N ARG A 80 -11.85 -9.59 9.15
CA ARG A 80 -12.39 -9.61 7.78
C ARG A 80 -12.94 -8.27 7.28
N ILE A 81 -12.18 -7.19 7.47
CA ILE A 81 -12.65 -5.81 7.27
C ILE A 81 -12.74 -5.37 5.80
N PHE A 82 -12.15 -6.12 4.87
CA PHE A 82 -12.16 -5.79 3.44
C PHE A 82 -13.19 -6.63 2.69
N ARG A 83 -13.76 -6.08 1.61
CA ARG A 83 -14.73 -6.81 0.77
C ARG A 83 -14.11 -8.07 0.18
N GLU A 84 -12.85 -7.99 -0.23
CA GLU A 84 -12.05 -9.08 -0.76
C GLU A 84 -11.90 -10.24 0.23
N CYS A 85 -11.92 -9.97 1.54
CA CYS A 85 -11.83 -10.99 2.58
C CYS A 85 -12.92 -12.06 2.46
N HIS A 86 -14.09 -11.72 1.91
CA HIS A 86 -15.23 -12.63 1.81
C HIS A 86 -15.27 -13.44 0.52
N VAL A 87 -14.36 -13.17 -0.42
CA VAL A 87 -14.34 -13.82 -1.74
C VAL A 87 -13.19 -14.82 -1.82
N ALA A 88 -11.96 -14.37 -1.57
CA ALA A 88 -10.76 -15.18 -1.67
C ALA A 88 -9.68 -14.68 -0.70
N LEU A 89 -8.72 -15.54 -0.36
CA LEU A 89 -7.50 -15.16 0.33
C LEU A 89 -6.58 -14.32 -0.60
N PRO A 90 -5.58 -13.62 -0.06
CA PRO A 90 -4.64 -12.81 -0.85
C PRO A 90 -3.94 -13.55 -1.99
N ASP A 91 -3.69 -14.85 -1.81
CA ASP A 91 -3.10 -15.77 -2.80
C ASP A 91 -4.08 -16.22 -3.90
N GLY A 92 -5.37 -15.88 -3.77
CA GLY A 92 -6.42 -16.23 -4.72
C GLY A 92 -7.24 -17.47 -4.34
N GLU A 93 -6.92 -18.16 -3.24
CA GLU A 93 -7.72 -19.30 -2.79
C GLU A 93 -9.14 -18.86 -2.39
N PRO A 94 -10.21 -19.49 -2.91
CA PRO A 94 -11.59 -19.14 -2.55
C PRO A 94 -11.86 -19.31 -1.05
N ARG A 95 -12.48 -18.32 -0.42
CA ARG A 95 -12.88 -18.46 0.98
C ARG A 95 -14.18 -19.28 1.04
N GLY A 96 -14.12 -20.47 1.64
CA GLY A 96 -15.27 -21.37 1.77
C GLY A 96 -15.24 -22.60 0.86
N ALA A 97 -14.12 -22.88 0.20
CA ALA A 97 -13.86 -24.22 -0.34
C ALA A 97 -13.54 -25.17 0.84
N ALA A 98 -14.59 -25.75 1.40
CA ALA A 98 -14.56 -26.97 2.20
C ALA A 98 -15.47 -27.99 1.52
#